data_AF-A0AAD5LZD9-F1
#
_entry.id   AF-A0AAD5LZD9-F1
#
_cell.length_a   1.000
_cell.length_b   1.000
_cell.length_c   1.000
_cell.angle_alpha   90.00
_cell.angle_beta   90.00
_cell.angle_gamma   90.00
#
_symmetry.space_group_name_H-M   'P 1'
#
loop_
_entity.id
_entity.type
_entity.pdbx_description
1 polymer ?
#
loop_
_entity_poly.entity_id
_entity_poly.type
_entity_poly.pdbx_seq_one_letter_code
_entity_poly.pdbx_strand_id
1 'polypeptide(L)'
;MKALSCFFFQIMTVLTVVMNVILSTLGYVACRSLIIEYIPIFIQRKMYGNDQCKKSDDPVPEPMGVICAAVYLIVMFLFIPFPFAEWIGSEATFPYSKFLAFLSGLISICMAILLGFADDVLDLRWRHKLVFPTLSSLPILMVYYVSG
;
A
#
# COMPACT_ATOMS: atom_id res chain seq x y z
N MET A 1 -0.69 -32.01 22.45
CA MET A 1 -0.84 -30.55 22.62
C MET A 1 -0.16 -29.75 21.51
N LYS A 2 1.13 -29.96 21.19
CA LYS A 2 1.84 -29.25 20.09
C LYS A 2 1.21 -29.43 18.70
N ALA A 3 0.73 -30.64 18.36
CA ALA A 3 0.10 -30.91 17.06
C ALA A 3 -1.23 -30.17 16.87
N LEU A 4 -2.02 -30.00 17.94
CA LEU A 4 -3.30 -29.28 17.90
C LEU A 4 -3.07 -27.76 17.73
N SER A 5 -2.05 -27.22 18.39
CA SER A 5 -1.64 -25.81 18.24
C SER A 5 -1.07 -25.53 16.83
N CYS A 6 -0.32 -26.48 16.26
CA CYS A 6 0.21 -26.37 14.90
C CYS A 6 -0.89 -26.44 13.83
N PHE A 7 -1.90 -27.29 14.04
CA PHE A 7 -3.07 -27.39 13.16
C PHE A 7 -3.93 -26.11 13.20
N PHE A 8 -4.15 -25.54 14.39
CA PHE A 8 -4.86 -24.27 14.56
C PHE A 8 -4.13 -23.10 13.88
N PHE A 9 -2.81 -23.03 14.02
CA PHE A 9 -1.97 -22.04 13.34
C PHE A 9 -2.03 -22.19 11.81
N GLN A 10 -2.05 -23.42 11.29
CA GLN A 10 -2.17 -23.67 9.86
C GLN A 10 -3.55 -23.27 9.31
N ILE A 11 -4.62 -23.46 10.08
CA ILE A 11 -5.97 -23.02 9.69
C ILE A 11 -6.08 -21.49 9.67
N MET A 12 -5.52 -20.80 10.66
CA MET A 12 -5.56 -19.34 10.75
C MET A 12 -4.74 -18.68 9.63
N THR A 13 -3.58 -19.27 9.28
CA THR A 13 -2.77 -18.79 8.16
C THR A 13 -3.46 -19.00 6.81
N VAL A 14 -4.14 -20.12 6.59
CA VAL A 14 -4.96 -20.31 5.38
C VAL A 14 -6.11 -19.30 5.33
N LEU A 15 -6.78 -19.04 6.46
CA LEU A 15 -7.86 -18.04 6.53
C LEU A 15 -7.36 -16.63 6.19
N THR A 16 -6.22 -16.22 6.71
CA THR A 16 -5.65 -14.88 6.42
C THR A 16 -5.26 -14.74 4.95
N VAL A 17 -4.70 -15.78 4.32
CA VAL A 17 -4.40 -15.78 2.89
C VAL A 17 -5.67 -15.72 2.05
N VAL A 18 -6.71 -16.49 2.39
CA VAL A 18 -8.00 -16.43 1.70
C VAL A 18 -8.62 -15.04 1.80
N MET A 19 -8.60 -14.42 2.99
CA MET A 19 -9.09 -13.04 3.17
C MET A 19 -8.27 -12.04 2.36
N ASN A 20 -6.95 -12.23 2.25
CA ASN A 20 -6.10 -11.38 1.41
C ASN A 20 -6.49 -11.47 -0.07
N VAL A 21 -6.77 -12.68 -0.57
CA VAL A 21 -7.24 -12.89 -1.96
C VAL A 21 -8.58 -12.19 -2.18
N ILE A 22 -9.54 -12.34 -1.26
CA ILE A 22 -10.85 -11.69 -1.35
C ILE A 22 -10.70 -10.16 -1.37
N LEU A 23 -9.98 -9.60 -0.39
CA LEU A 23 -9.73 -8.15 -0.32
C LEU A 23 -8.98 -7.62 -1.55
N SER A 24 -8.04 -8.38 -2.11
CA SER A 24 -7.32 -8.01 -3.33
C SER A 24 -8.24 -8.00 -4.55
N THR A 25 -9.14 -8.97 -4.68
CA THR A 25 -10.14 -8.98 -5.77
C THR A 25 -11.12 -7.81 -5.65
N LEU A 26 -11.58 -7.49 -4.44
CA LEU A 26 -12.41 -6.32 -4.19
C LEU A 26 -11.66 -5.01 -4.49
N GLY A 27 -10.39 -4.94 -4.08
CA GLY A 27 -9.49 -3.83 -4.37
C GLY A 27 -9.31 -3.62 -5.87
N TYR A 28 -9.15 -4.68 -6.65
CA TYR A 28 -9.07 -4.61 -8.12
C TYR A 28 -10.35 -4.03 -8.74
N VAL A 29 -11.52 -4.50 -8.31
CA VAL A 29 -12.81 -3.99 -8.81
C VAL A 29 -13.00 -2.51 -8.46
N ALA A 30 -12.69 -2.13 -7.21
CA ALA A 30 -12.76 -0.75 -6.76
C ALA A 30 -11.79 0.15 -7.52
N CYS A 31 -10.53 -0.27 -7.67
CA CYS A 31 -9.50 0.47 -8.41
C CYS A 31 -9.91 0.68 -9.87
N ARG A 32 -10.41 -0.36 -10.55
CA ARG A 32 -10.90 -0.24 -11.93
C ARG A 32 -12.03 0.78 -12.05
N SER A 33 -12.99 0.77 -11.13
CA SER A 33 -14.11 1.73 -11.13
C SER A 33 -13.62 3.15 -10.92
N LEU A 34 -12.75 3.37 -9.92
CA LEU A 34 -12.21 4.68 -9.60
C LEU A 34 -11.33 5.24 -10.71
N ILE A 35 -10.50 4.43 -11.37
CA ILE A 35 -9.68 4.90 -12.49
C ILE A 35 -10.58 5.51 -13.58
N ILE A 36 -11.66 4.81 -13.97
CA ILE A 36 -12.56 5.30 -15.03
C ILE A 36 -13.26 6.61 -14.62
N GLU A 37 -13.69 6.70 -13.36
CA GLU A 37 -14.38 7.89 -12.83
C GLU A 37 -13.47 9.11 -12.74
N TYR A 38 -12.20 8.92 -12.39
CA TYR A 38 -11.29 10.04 -12.14
C TYR A 38 -10.56 10.54 -13.39
N ILE A 39 -10.47 9.77 -14.49
CA ILE A 39 -9.92 10.23 -15.78
C ILE A 39 -10.39 11.64 -16.18
N PRO A 40 -11.71 11.92 -16.28
CA PRO A 40 -12.18 13.25 -16.68
C PRO A 40 -11.78 14.34 -15.67
N ILE A 41 -11.68 14.03 -14.38
CA ILE A 41 -11.31 14.99 -13.33
C ILE A 41 -9.84 15.42 -13.47
N PHE A 42 -8.94 14.48 -13.75
CA PHE A 42 -7.52 14.79 -13.97
C PHE A 42 -7.30 15.64 -15.22
N ILE A 43 -8.04 15.34 -16.29
CA ILE A 43 -8.01 16.13 -17.54
C ILE A 43 -8.51 17.57 -17.27
N GLN A 44 -9.61 17.73 -16.52
CA GLN A 44 -10.13 19.05 -16.15
C GLN A 44 -9.13 19.89 -15.33
N ARG A 45 -8.33 19.23 -14.49
CA ARG A 45 -7.31 19.89 -13.65
C ARG A 45 -5.99 20.16 -14.37
N LYS A 46 -5.90 19.91 -15.69
CA LYS A 46 -4.67 20.02 -16.49
C LYS A 46 -3.52 19.14 -15.98
N MET A 47 -3.84 18.05 -15.27
CA MET A 47 -2.87 17.04 -14.84
C MET A 47 -2.86 15.90 -15.88
N TYR A 48 -2.49 16.25 -17.11
CA TYR A 48 -2.40 15.33 -18.24
C TYR A 48 -1.16 15.65 -19.08
N GLY A 49 -0.62 14.62 -19.72
CA GLY A 49 0.48 14.71 -20.67
C GLY A 49 0.07 14.13 -22.02
N ASN A 50 0.83 14.45 -23.06
CA ASN A 50 0.66 13.81 -24.36
C ASN A 50 1.61 12.60 -24.49
N ASP A 51 1.13 11.54 -25.13
CA ASP A 51 1.92 10.37 -25.47
C ASP A 51 2.96 10.71 -26.55
N GLN A 52 4.21 10.94 -26.12
CA GLN A 52 5.32 11.33 -26.99
C GLN A 52 5.68 10.27 -28.05
N CYS A 53 5.18 9.03 -27.91
CA CYS A 53 5.41 7.96 -28.87
C CYS A 53 4.31 7.89 -29.96
N LYS A 54 3.28 8.74 -29.88
CA LYS A 54 2.18 8.79 -30.85
C LYS A 54 2.10 10.15 -31.52
N LYS A 55 1.52 10.16 -32.73
CA LYS A 55 1.23 11.39 -33.48
C LYS A 55 -0.09 12.05 -33.06
N SER A 56 -0.95 11.33 -32.35
CA SER A 56 -2.17 11.92 -31.79
C SER A 56 -1.82 12.75 -30.57
N ASP A 57 -2.60 13.81 -30.34
CA ASP A 57 -2.43 14.74 -29.22
C ASP A 57 -3.51 14.50 -28.15
N ASP A 58 -3.86 13.23 -27.94
CA ASP A 58 -4.92 12.82 -27.03
C ASP A 58 -4.40 12.97 -25.58
N PRO A 59 -5.09 13.74 -24.70
CA PRO A 59 -4.61 13.98 -23.35
C PRO A 59 -4.68 12.70 -22.51
N VAL A 60 -3.53 12.27 -21.98
CA VAL A 60 -3.41 11.11 -21.09
C VAL A 60 -3.20 11.60 -19.65
N PRO A 61 -4.04 11.22 -18.69
CA PRO A 61 -3.89 11.66 -17.31
C PRO A 61 -2.63 11.05 -16.67
N GLU A 62 -1.82 11.88 -16.03
CA GLU A 62 -0.48 11.50 -15.55
C GLU A 62 -0.48 10.79 -14.18
N PRO A 63 -0.98 11.39 -13.07
CA PRO A 63 -0.82 10.80 -11.73
C PRO A 63 -1.88 9.72 -11.41
N MET A 64 -2.17 8.81 -12.35
CA MET A 64 -3.15 7.74 -12.16
C MET A 64 -2.73 6.70 -11.10
N GLY A 65 -1.42 6.58 -10.88
CA GLY A 65 -0.86 5.70 -9.85
C GLY A 65 -1.34 6.02 -8.43
N VAL A 66 -1.68 7.28 -8.13
CA VAL A 66 -2.14 7.68 -6.80
C VAL A 66 -3.46 7.02 -6.40
N ILE A 67 -4.35 6.76 -7.37
CA ILE A 67 -5.64 6.08 -7.12
C ILE A 67 -5.39 4.63 -6.73
N CYS A 68 -4.55 3.93 -7.52
CA CYS A 68 -4.17 2.55 -7.25
C CYS A 68 -3.52 2.42 -5.87
N ALA A 69 -2.62 3.35 -5.55
CA ALA A 69 -1.92 3.41 -4.27
C ALA A 69 -2.86 3.68 -3.08
N ALA A 70 -3.84 4.58 -3.23
CA ALA A 70 -4.84 4.85 -2.20
C ALA A 70 -5.70 3.60 -1.93
N VAL A 71 -6.16 2.92 -2.98
CA VAL A 71 -6.91 1.65 -2.83
C VAL A 71 -6.07 0.59 -2.14
N TYR A 72 -4.80 0.45 -2.52
CA TYR A 72 -3.86 -0.47 -1.86
C TYR A 72 -3.73 -0.18 -0.36
N LEU A 73 -3.55 1.08 0.04
CA LEU A 73 -3.45 1.45 1.45
C LEU A 73 -4.74 1.15 2.22
N ILE A 74 -5.91 1.46 1.66
CA ILE A 74 -7.20 1.14 2.27
C ILE A 74 -7.35 -0.36 2.47
N VAL A 75 -7.03 -1.16 1.44
CA VAL A 75 -7.05 -2.62 1.51
C VAL A 75 -6.10 -3.14 2.59
N MET A 76 -4.88 -2.60 2.67
CA MET A 76 -3.91 -3.00 3.69
C MET A 76 -4.34 -2.59 5.11
N PHE A 77 -4.95 -1.42 5.30
CA PHE A 77 -5.52 -1.03 6.59
C PHE A 77 -6.66 -1.94 7.03
N LEU A 78 -7.54 -2.32 6.10
CA LEU A 78 -8.59 -3.31 6.35
C LEU A 78 -8.01 -4.70 6.62
N PHE A 79 -6.84 -5.03 6.05
CA PHE A 79 -6.16 -6.30 6.25
C PHE A 79 -5.49 -6.44 7.63
N ILE A 80 -5.12 -5.34 8.31
CA ILE A 80 -4.43 -5.35 9.62
C ILE A 80 -5.03 -6.30 10.66
N PRO A 81 -6.35 -6.29 10.95
CA PRO A 81 -6.90 -7.13 12.02
C PRO A 81 -6.81 -8.63 11.72
N PHE A 82 -6.74 -9.05 10.45
CA PHE A 82 -6.83 -10.48 10.09
C PHE A 82 -5.62 -11.29 10.55
N PRO A 83 -4.35 -10.90 10.27
CA PRO A 83 -3.18 -11.59 10.78
C PRO A 83 -3.09 -11.64 12.30
N PHE A 84 -3.70 -10.68 13.00
CA PHE A 84 -3.61 -10.56 14.47
C PHE A 84 -4.88 -11.02 15.20
N ALA A 85 -5.88 -11.54 14.48
CA ALA A 85 -7.17 -11.93 15.04
C ALA A 85 -7.06 -13.00 16.14
N GLU A 86 -6.07 -13.88 16.04
CA GLU A 86 -5.82 -14.94 17.05
C GLU A 86 -5.51 -14.39 18.44
N TRP A 87 -4.93 -13.19 18.53
CA TRP A 87 -4.59 -12.54 19.80
C TRP A 87 -5.71 -11.62 20.30
N ILE A 88 -6.74 -11.36 19.50
CA ILE A 88 -7.90 -10.55 19.91
C ILE A 88 -8.81 -11.43 20.77
N GLY A 89 -8.70 -11.31 22.10
CA GLY A 89 -9.51 -12.05 23.07
C GLY A 89 -8.85 -13.30 23.68
N SER A 90 -7.58 -13.55 23.37
CA SER A 90 -6.78 -14.60 24.00
C SER A 90 -5.97 -14.04 25.18
N GLU A 91 -5.77 -14.82 26.24
CA GLU A 91 -4.86 -14.52 27.37
C GLU A 91 -3.35 -14.57 26.98
N ALA A 92 -3.06 -14.76 25.69
CA ALA A 92 -1.70 -14.88 25.17
C ALA A 92 -1.04 -13.49 24.98
N THR A 93 0.27 -13.42 25.24
CA THR A 93 1.05 -12.20 25.03
C THR A 93 1.04 -11.78 23.55
N PHE A 94 0.65 -10.54 23.27
CA PHE A 94 0.56 -10.00 21.90
C PHE A 94 1.93 -9.89 21.21
N PRO A 95 2.08 -10.31 19.94
CA PRO A 95 3.35 -10.28 19.22
C PRO A 95 3.65 -8.89 18.63
N TYR A 96 4.08 -7.95 19.48
CA TYR A 96 4.38 -6.56 19.09
C TYR A 96 5.42 -6.44 17.97
N SER A 97 6.44 -7.29 17.93
CA SER A 97 7.49 -7.25 16.89
C SER A 97 6.94 -7.48 15.47
N LYS A 98 6.00 -8.41 15.32
CA LYS A 98 5.35 -8.70 14.03
C LYS A 98 4.42 -7.57 13.61
N PHE A 99 3.69 -6.99 14.57
CA PHE A 99 2.80 -5.85 14.32
C PHE A 99 3.58 -4.59 13.91
N LEU A 100 4.66 -4.28 14.63
CA LEU A 100 5.55 -3.15 14.30
C LEU A 100 6.21 -3.33 12.94
N ALA A 101 6.66 -4.55 12.60
CA ALA A 101 7.20 -4.84 11.27
C ALA A 101 6.17 -4.55 10.17
N PHE A 102 4.92 -5.00 10.34
CA PHE A 102 3.85 -4.73 9.38
C PHE A 102 3.55 -3.23 9.23
N LEU A 103 3.39 -2.51 10.36
CA LEU A 103 3.14 -1.07 10.33
C LEU A 103 4.28 -0.26 9.72
N SER A 104 5.53 -0.63 10.01
CA SER A 104 6.71 0.07 9.46
C SER A 104 6.78 -0.03 7.94
N GLY A 105 6.47 -1.20 7.39
CA GLY A 105 6.35 -1.40 5.94
C GLY A 105 5.23 -0.53 5.35
N LEU A 106 4.06 -0.51 6.00
CA LEU A 106 2.92 0.27 5.52
C LEU A 106 3.19 1.78 5.54
N ILE A 107 3.82 2.30 6.60
CA ILE A 107 4.21 3.72 6.71
C ILE A 107 5.27 4.06 5.66
N SER A 108 6.24 3.18 5.43
CA SER A 108 7.27 3.39 4.41
C SER A 108 6.68 3.47 3.00
N ILE A 109 5.76 2.55 2.66
CA ILE A 109 5.03 2.58 1.39
C ILE A 109 4.16 3.82 1.27
N CYS A 110 3.45 4.22 2.34
CA CYS A 110 2.66 5.45 2.37
C CYS A 110 3.52 6.69 2.09
N MET A 111 4.69 6.79 2.72
CA MET A 111 5.64 7.87 2.45
C MET A 111 6.15 7.86 1.01
N ALA A 112 6.44 6.69 0.44
CA ALA A 112 6.85 6.57 -0.96
C ALA A 112 5.76 7.07 -1.91
N ILE A 113 4.49 6.71 -1.65
CA ILE A 113 3.33 7.13 -2.46
C ILE A 113 3.13 8.64 -2.38
N LEU A 114 3.14 9.22 -1.17
CA LEU A 114 2.95 10.66 -0.98
C LEU A 114 4.06 11.47 -1.64
N LEU A 115 5.31 11.02 -1.53
CA LEU A 115 6.46 11.70 -2.15
C LEU A 115 6.48 11.51 -3.67
N GLY A 116 6.05 10.36 -4.19
CA GLY A 116 5.87 10.14 -5.63
C GLY A 116 4.81 11.08 -6.21
N PHE A 117 3.65 11.18 -5.56
CA PHE A 117 2.61 12.13 -5.96
C PHE A 117 3.08 13.59 -5.85
N ALA A 118 3.85 13.94 -4.81
CA ALA A 118 4.41 15.28 -4.67
C ALA A 118 5.45 15.59 -5.76
N ASP A 119 6.27 14.62 -6.18
CA ASP A 119 7.22 14.78 -7.30
C ASP A 119 6.46 15.01 -8.62
N ASP A 120 5.37 14.28 -8.85
CA ASP A 120 4.51 14.44 -10.04
C ASP A 120 3.82 15.81 -10.08
N VAL A 121 3.44 16.39 -8.93
CA VAL A 121 2.72 17.68 -8.87
C VAL A 121 3.67 18.90 -8.83
N LEU A 122 4.83 18.77 -8.19
CA LEU A 122 5.73 19.91 -7.93
C LEU A 122 6.93 19.98 -8.88
N ASP A 123 7.10 19.02 -9.80
CA ASP A 123 8.21 18.93 -10.76
C ASP A 123 9.58 19.21 -10.10
N LEU A 124 9.89 18.42 -9.08
CA LEU A 124 11.04 18.68 -8.22
C LEU A 124 12.37 18.43 -8.96
N ARG A 125 13.38 19.22 -8.62
CA ARG A 125 14.74 19.07 -9.20
C ARG A 125 15.30 17.69 -8.87
N TRP A 126 16.08 17.14 -9.80
CA TRP A 126 16.71 15.80 -9.72
C TRP A 126 17.39 15.44 -8.37
N ARG A 127 17.90 16.43 -7.64
CA ARG A 127 18.54 16.23 -6.33
C ARG A 127 17.57 15.70 -5.28
N HIS A 128 16.34 16.20 -5.26
CA HIS A 128 15.33 15.80 -4.29
C HIS A 128 14.80 14.39 -4.59
N LYS A 129 14.78 14.00 -5.87
CA LYS A 129 14.41 12.64 -6.31
C LYS A 129 15.30 11.56 -5.69
N LEU A 130 16.54 11.88 -5.33
CA LEU A 130 17.44 10.96 -4.61
C LEU A 130 17.18 10.93 -3.09
N VAL A 131 16.73 12.04 -2.50
CA VAL A 131 16.52 12.14 -1.05
C VAL A 131 15.19 11.48 -0.64
N PHE A 132 14.14 11.60 -1.45
CA PHE A 132 12.82 11.06 -1.09
C PHE A 132 12.79 9.55 -0.83
N PRO A 133 13.43 8.69 -1.64
CA PRO A 133 13.49 7.25 -1.37
C PRO A 133 14.23 6.93 -0.06
N THR A 134 15.29 7.69 0.25
CA THR A 134 16.06 7.46 1.49
C THR A 134 15.22 7.77 2.73
N LEU A 135 14.45 8.86 2.70
CA LEU A 135 13.54 9.22 3.80
C LEU A 135 12.39 8.22 3.95
N SER A 136 11.84 7.73 2.83
CA SER A 136 10.78 6.72 2.85
C SER A 136 11.24 5.40 3.51
N SER A 137 12.53 5.05 3.44
CA SER A 137 13.05 3.81 4.03
C SER A 137 13.30 3.85 5.55
N LEU A 138 13.31 5.04 6.17
CA LEU A 138 13.62 5.23 7.58
C LEU A 138 12.69 4.47 8.56
N PRO A 139 11.36 4.41 8.37
CA PRO A 139 10.48 3.69 9.29
C PRO A 139 10.80 2.20 9.38
N ILE A 140 11.14 1.57 8.25
CA ILE A 140 11.54 0.17 8.19
C ILE A 140 12.87 -0.03 8.91
N LEU A 141 13.85 0.87 8.69
CA LEU A 141 15.16 0.78 9.32
C LEU A 141 15.07 0.88 10.85
N MET A 142 14.22 1.77 11.38
CA MET A 142 14.01 1.92 12.82
C MET A 142 13.42 0.65 13.44
N VAL A 143 12.41 0.05 12.81
CA VAL A 143 11.81 -1.19 13.33
C VAL A 143 12.75 -2.38 13.21
N TYR A 144 13.58 -2.42 12.16
CA TYR A 144 14.64 -3.42 12.03
C TYR A 144 15.64 -3.34 13.19
N TYR A 145 16.06 -2.13 13.58
CA TYR A 145 16.97 -1.93 14.71
C TYR A 145 16.35 -2.32 16.07
N VAL A 146 15.06 -2.09 16.25
CA VAL A 146 14.36 -2.39 17.52
C VAL A 146 13.97 -3.87 17.65
N SER A 147 13.69 -4.53 16.52
CA SER A 147 13.15 -5.89 16.51
C SER A 147 14.19 -6.98 16.21
N GLY A 148 15.34 -6.59 15.64
CA GLY A 148 16.49 -7.47 15.36
C GLY A 148 17.45 -7.51 16.54
#